data_AF-A0A2V9Z3T5-F1
#
_entry.id   AF-A0A2V9Z3T5-F1
#
_cell.length_a   1.000
_cell.length_b   1.000
_cell.length_c   1.000
_cell.angle_alpha   90.00
_cell.angle_beta   90.00
_cell.angle_gamma   90.00
#
_symmetry.space_group_name_H-M   'P 1'
#
loop_
_entity.id
_entity.type
_entity.pdbx_description
1 polymer ?
#
loop_
_entity_poly.entity_id
_entity_poly.type
_entity_poly.pdbx_seq_one_letter_code
_entity_poly.pdbx_strand_id
1 'polypeptide(L)'
;MAAVFPKILTITLLVASSLAREPQQGGPPVKVNVLNVCTPSADEQKEIASALSHVPQQPLFSPDFEVARGRSSLSDKAQLIQAGQGSELSSEPITAAWVRIRREFSVQSLYSNVQYSFSADTKRMIETLVLHAREPKDLIQLSIEDSASAVTNPAGMLATNTPVDRIKLERFGKSSVVLARCKRAEGGPPPDQSAYEPLFRDASAVLGRYRELLGARRTVPDELAKVVAQSPAKSRSIRKPTGKKLVPKSK
;
A
#
# COMPACT_ATOMS: atom_id res chain seq x y z
N MET A 1 50.76 61.46 27.62
CA MET A 1 50.62 62.08 26.28
C MET A 1 50.61 60.96 25.24
N ALA A 2 49.77 61.11 24.20
CA ALA A 2 49.71 60.48 22.87
C ALA A 2 50.93 59.65 22.39
N ALA A 3 50.91 58.68 21.46
CA ALA A 3 49.90 58.05 20.60
C ALA A 3 50.61 56.99 19.70
N VAL A 4 49.93 55.87 19.39
CA VAL A 4 49.82 55.20 18.06
C VAL A 4 51.03 54.44 17.43
N PHE A 5 50.92 53.08 17.43
CA PHE A 5 51.00 52.03 16.35
C PHE A 5 51.78 52.26 15.02
N PRO A 6 52.11 51.25 14.14
CA PRO A 6 51.77 49.80 14.09
C PRO A 6 52.84 48.82 13.46
N LYS A 7 52.41 47.55 13.17
CA LYS A 7 52.81 46.58 12.10
C LYS A 7 54.04 45.66 12.36
N ILE A 8 53.84 44.43 12.86
CA ILE A 8 53.54 43.13 12.17
C ILE A 8 54.69 42.60 11.28
N LEU A 9 55.27 41.43 11.62
CA LEU A 9 55.49 40.32 10.67
C LEU A 9 55.85 38.96 11.32
N THR A 10 55.10 37.93 10.91
CA THR A 10 55.42 36.48 10.72
C THR A 10 56.02 35.62 11.83
N ILE A 11 55.25 34.61 12.24
CA ILE A 11 55.75 33.34 12.80
C ILE A 11 55.24 32.20 11.91
N THR A 12 56.19 31.43 11.37
CA THR A 12 56.03 30.21 10.59
C THR A 12 55.69 29.05 11.54
N LEU A 13 54.60 28.30 11.30
CA LEU A 13 54.25 27.12 12.10
C LEU A 13 54.37 25.84 11.27
N LEU A 14 55.21 24.93 11.78
CA LEU A 14 55.48 23.60 11.25
C LEU A 14 54.25 22.69 11.37
N VAL A 15 53.98 21.94 10.31
CA VAL A 15 52.95 20.89 10.23
C VAL A 15 53.48 19.60 10.88
N ALA A 16 52.74 19.07 11.86
CA ALA A 16 52.88 17.70 12.34
C ALA A 16 51.54 16.97 12.16
N SER A 17 51.54 15.99 11.27
CA SER A 17 50.39 15.19 10.88
C SER A 17 50.04 14.16 11.96
N SER A 18 48.88 14.29 12.59
CA SER A 18 48.22 13.22 13.34
C SER A 18 46.90 12.87 12.67
N LEU A 19 46.84 11.66 12.10
CA LEU A 19 45.62 11.03 11.61
C LEU A 19 44.66 10.82 12.79
N ALA A 20 43.73 11.74 13.00
CA ALA A 20 42.56 11.51 13.83
C ALA A 20 41.61 10.59 13.05
N ARG A 21 41.61 9.31 13.40
CA ARG A 21 40.59 8.35 12.98
C ARG A 21 39.33 8.66 13.80
N GLU A 22 38.34 9.30 13.19
CA GLU A 22 37.01 9.39 13.79
C GLU A 22 36.51 7.97 14.12
N PRO A 23 36.00 7.72 15.33
CA PRO A 23 35.26 6.50 15.59
C PRO A 23 34.04 6.51 14.67
N GLN A 24 33.87 5.45 13.86
CA GLN A 24 32.64 5.22 13.11
C GLN A 24 31.46 5.24 14.09
N GLN A 25 30.76 6.37 14.15
CA GLN A 25 29.51 6.47 14.87
C GLN A 25 28.52 5.55 14.15
N GLY A 26 28.10 4.51 14.87
CA GLY A 26 26.97 3.69 14.48
C GLY A 26 25.79 4.59 14.13
N GLY A 27 25.11 4.25 13.02
CA GLY A 27 23.98 5.04 12.52
C GLY A 27 22.93 5.32 13.61
N PRO A 28 22.08 6.34 13.39
CA PRO A 28 21.08 6.77 14.37
C PRO A 28 20.27 5.58 14.89
N PRO A 29 19.95 5.53 16.18
CA PRO A 29 19.29 4.37 16.78
C PRO A 29 17.96 4.09 16.07
N VAL A 30 17.90 2.97 15.36
CA VAL A 30 16.68 2.52 14.68
C VAL A 30 15.79 1.84 15.71
N LYS A 31 14.73 2.52 16.15
CA LYS A 31 13.69 1.90 16.99
C LYS A 31 12.84 0.97 16.14
N VAL A 32 13.08 -0.33 16.24
CA VAL A 32 12.26 -1.36 15.59
C VAL A 32 11.10 -1.73 16.50
N ASN A 33 9.87 -1.40 16.10
CA ASN A 33 8.67 -1.91 16.77
C ASN A 33 8.30 -3.23 16.10
N VAL A 34 8.53 -4.35 16.79
CA VAL A 34 8.10 -5.68 16.32
C VAL A 34 6.60 -5.81 16.57
N LEU A 35 5.84 -6.05 15.50
CA LEU A 35 4.39 -6.25 15.57
C LEU A 35 4.08 -7.75 15.54
N ASN A 36 3.33 -8.24 16.54
CA ASN A 36 2.81 -9.61 16.51
C ASN A 36 1.51 -9.66 15.70
N VAL A 37 1.63 -9.93 14.40
CA VAL A 37 0.49 -9.89 13.47
C VAL A 37 -0.32 -11.20 13.44
N CYS A 38 0.27 -12.32 13.86
CA CYS A 38 -0.34 -13.65 13.75
C CYS A 38 -1.10 -14.05 15.02
N THR A 39 -0.61 -13.63 16.18
CA THR A 39 -1.15 -14.01 17.48
C THR A 39 -1.31 -12.80 18.39
N PRO A 40 -2.15 -11.80 18.01
CA PRO A 40 -2.36 -10.62 18.83
C PRO A 40 -2.87 -10.99 20.23
N SER A 41 -2.42 -10.24 21.21
CA SER A 41 -2.81 -10.38 22.61
C SER A 41 -4.31 -10.15 22.83
N ALA A 42 -4.83 -10.56 23.99
CA ALA A 42 -6.25 -10.38 24.31
C ALA A 42 -6.69 -8.90 24.32
N ASP A 43 -5.80 -7.99 24.72
CA ASP A 43 -6.09 -6.56 24.71
C ASP A 43 -6.07 -6.00 23.28
N GLU A 44 -5.15 -6.45 22.44
CA GLU A 44 -5.16 -6.13 21.00
C GLU A 44 -6.42 -6.62 20.30
N GLN A 45 -6.93 -7.80 20.67
CA GLN A 45 -8.21 -8.31 20.16
C GLN A 45 -9.39 -7.43 20.55
N LYS A 46 -9.43 -6.95 21.81
CA LYS A 46 -10.49 -6.02 22.27
C LYS A 46 -10.43 -4.68 21.52
N GLU A 47 -9.22 -4.17 21.26
CA GLU A 47 -9.03 -2.95 20.48
C GLU A 47 -9.57 -3.11 19.05
N ILE A 48 -9.27 -4.24 18.40
CA ILE A 48 -9.81 -4.58 17.07
C ILE A 48 -11.33 -4.67 17.11
N ALA A 49 -11.89 -5.45 18.05
CA ALA A 49 -13.34 -5.61 18.20
C ALA A 49 -14.05 -4.28 18.42
N SER A 50 -13.49 -3.42 19.28
CA SER A 50 -13.99 -2.07 19.55
C SER A 50 -13.95 -1.20 18.30
N ALA A 51 -12.83 -1.18 17.56
CA ALA A 51 -12.74 -0.39 16.35
C ALA A 51 -13.75 -0.81 15.28
N LEU A 52 -13.95 -2.13 15.10
CA LEU A 52 -14.93 -2.70 14.18
C LEU A 52 -16.38 -2.35 14.58
N SER A 53 -16.72 -2.37 15.87
CA SER A 53 -18.07 -2.07 16.34
C SER A 53 -18.46 -0.60 16.16
N HIS A 54 -17.47 0.31 16.16
CA HIS A 54 -17.68 1.74 15.90
C HIS A 54 -17.81 2.09 14.42
N VAL A 55 -17.61 1.14 13.50
CA VAL A 55 -17.80 1.40 12.07
C VAL A 55 -19.28 1.64 11.77
N PRO A 56 -19.65 2.79 11.16
CA PRO A 56 -21.04 3.08 10.84
C PRO A 56 -21.61 2.06 9.87
N GLN A 57 -22.75 1.46 10.25
CA GLN A 57 -23.45 0.45 9.45
C GLN A 57 -24.30 1.07 8.33
N GLN A 58 -24.76 2.31 8.53
CA GLN A 58 -25.51 3.09 7.54
C GLN A 58 -24.96 4.51 7.53
N PRO A 59 -23.77 4.72 6.93
CA PRO A 59 -23.16 6.03 6.90
C PRO A 59 -23.92 6.99 6.00
N LEU A 60 -23.98 8.26 6.42
CA LEU A 60 -24.37 9.37 5.57
C LEU A 60 -23.12 9.95 4.91
N PHE A 61 -23.01 9.82 3.60
CA PHE A 61 -21.93 10.41 2.82
C PHE A 61 -22.30 11.82 2.34
N SER A 62 -21.28 12.65 2.19
CA SER A 62 -21.40 13.88 1.40
C SER A 62 -21.78 13.54 -0.06
N PRO A 63 -22.47 14.45 -0.77
CA PRO A 63 -22.90 14.20 -2.15
C PRO A 63 -21.70 14.05 -3.10
N ASP A 64 -20.64 14.81 -2.85
CA ASP A 64 -19.42 14.77 -3.65
C ASP A 64 -18.52 13.60 -3.24
N PHE A 65 -17.89 12.97 -4.23
CA PHE A 65 -16.95 11.88 -4.02
C PHE A 65 -15.84 11.90 -5.08
N GLU A 66 -14.69 11.32 -4.71
CA GLU A 66 -13.53 11.21 -5.59
C GLU A 66 -13.39 9.78 -6.11
N VAL A 67 -13.14 9.64 -7.41
CA VAL A 67 -12.67 8.40 -8.01
C VAL A 67 -11.35 8.68 -8.71
N ALA A 68 -10.26 8.16 -8.16
CA ALA A 68 -8.93 8.24 -8.74
C ALA A 68 -8.52 6.87 -9.30
N ARG A 69 -7.70 6.88 -10.35
CA ARG A 69 -7.16 5.67 -10.96
C ARG A 69 -5.76 5.93 -11.49
N GLY A 70 -4.94 4.90 -11.55
CA GLY A 70 -3.57 5.07 -12.03
C GLY A 70 -2.79 3.76 -12.13
N ARG A 71 -1.50 3.91 -12.42
CA ARG A 71 -0.53 2.82 -12.44
C ARG A 71 0.62 3.16 -11.52
N SER A 72 1.10 2.16 -10.80
CA SER A 72 2.28 2.27 -9.95
C SER A 72 3.26 1.17 -10.34
N SER A 73 4.53 1.54 -10.57
CA SER A 73 5.60 0.59 -10.90
C SER A 73 6.68 0.63 -9.84
N LEU A 74 7.09 -0.55 -9.36
CA LEU A 74 8.24 -0.67 -8.46
C LEU A 74 9.53 -0.75 -9.29
N SER A 75 10.40 0.24 -9.13
CA SER A 75 11.76 0.22 -9.68
C SER A 75 12.62 -0.86 -9.02
N ASP A 76 13.68 -1.29 -9.70
CA ASP A 76 14.60 -2.36 -9.25
C ASP A 76 15.16 -2.14 -7.84
N LYS A 77 15.44 -0.89 -7.47
CA LYS A 77 15.94 -0.53 -6.12
C LYS A 77 14.89 -0.74 -5.02
N ALA A 78 13.62 -0.57 -5.33
CA ALA A 78 12.53 -0.82 -4.38
C ALA A 78 12.24 -2.33 -4.24
N GLN A 79 12.40 -3.10 -5.33
CA GLN A 79 12.31 -4.56 -5.29
C GLN A 79 13.40 -5.17 -4.40
N LEU A 80 14.62 -4.63 -4.43
CA LEU A 80 15.73 -5.06 -3.56
C LEU A 80 15.43 -4.91 -2.06
N ILE A 81 14.75 -3.83 -1.66
CA ILE A 81 14.37 -3.59 -0.26
C ILE A 81 13.26 -4.55 0.18
N GLN A 82 12.33 -4.88 -0.72
CA GLN A 82 11.21 -5.78 -0.44
C GLN A 82 11.61 -7.27 -0.42
N ALA A 83 12.68 -7.62 -1.15
CA ALA A 83 13.14 -8.99 -1.37
C ALA A 83 14.11 -9.54 -0.32
N GLY A 84 14.65 -8.71 0.59
CA GLY A 84 15.58 -9.14 1.64
C GLY A 84 16.71 -10.06 1.14
N GLN A 85 17.73 -9.51 0.49
CA GLN A 85 19.01 -10.17 0.08
C GLN A 85 18.97 -11.59 -0.54
N GLY A 86 17.82 -12.17 -0.90
CA GLY A 86 17.74 -13.57 -1.33
C GLY A 86 16.66 -13.93 -2.34
N SER A 87 15.89 -12.97 -2.88
CA SER A 87 14.89 -13.26 -3.92
C SER A 87 15.43 -12.98 -5.31
N GLU A 88 15.24 -13.92 -6.26
CA GLU A 88 15.50 -13.70 -7.68
C GLU A 88 14.78 -12.44 -8.17
N LEU A 89 15.55 -11.44 -8.57
CA LEU A 89 15.04 -10.22 -9.17
C LEU A 89 14.48 -10.56 -10.56
N SER A 90 13.16 -10.58 -10.70
CA SER A 90 12.53 -10.62 -12.02
C SER A 90 12.85 -9.31 -12.76
N SER A 91 13.44 -9.38 -13.95
CA SER A 91 13.89 -8.22 -14.73
C SER A 91 12.76 -7.32 -15.28
N GLU A 92 11.50 -7.69 -15.06
CA GLU A 92 10.34 -6.91 -15.49
C GLU A 92 9.75 -6.12 -14.30
N PRO A 93 9.53 -4.80 -14.43
CA PRO A 93 9.00 -3.98 -13.35
C PRO A 93 7.58 -4.41 -13.02
N ILE A 94 7.35 -4.83 -11.76
CA ILE A 94 6.00 -5.12 -11.26
C ILE A 94 5.20 -3.82 -11.32
N THR A 95 4.22 -3.78 -12.23
CA THR A 95 3.35 -2.63 -12.44
C THR A 95 1.92 -3.01 -12.05
N ALA A 96 1.39 -2.31 -11.05
CA ALA A 96 0.01 -2.46 -10.59
C ALA A 96 -0.87 -1.37 -11.19
N ALA A 97 -2.01 -1.74 -11.76
CA ALA A 97 -3.10 -0.81 -12.03
C ALA A 97 -3.97 -0.70 -10.78
N TRP A 98 -4.44 0.51 -10.45
CA TRP A 98 -5.23 0.73 -9.25
C TRP A 98 -6.38 1.71 -9.47
N VAL A 99 -7.42 1.55 -8.67
CA VAL A 99 -8.58 2.43 -8.55
C VAL A 99 -8.82 2.72 -7.08
N ARG A 100 -9.22 3.96 -6.78
CA ARG A 100 -9.48 4.45 -5.44
C ARG A 100 -10.76 5.26 -5.42
N ILE A 101 -11.67 4.92 -4.54
CA ILE A 101 -12.94 5.62 -4.30
C ILE A 101 -12.83 6.23 -2.91
N ARG A 102 -13.03 7.54 -2.79
CA ARG A 102 -13.03 8.24 -1.50
C ARG A 102 -14.36 8.96 -1.31
N ARG A 103 -14.95 8.78 -0.13
CA ARG A 103 -16.16 9.49 0.31
C ARG A 103 -15.94 10.11 1.68
N GLU A 104 -16.44 11.33 1.85
CA GLU A 104 -16.47 12.01 3.13
C GLU A 104 -17.73 11.64 3.90
N PHE A 105 -17.61 11.35 5.20
CA PHE A 105 -18.75 11.21 6.07
C PHE A 105 -19.29 12.59 6.48
N SER A 106 -20.60 12.67 6.72
CA SER A 106 -21.20 13.86 7.34
C SER A 106 -20.61 14.12 8.73
N VAL A 107 -20.78 15.36 9.23
CA VAL A 107 -20.13 15.89 10.45
C VAL A 107 -20.42 15.10 11.74
N GLN A 108 -21.40 14.20 11.75
CA GLN A 108 -21.81 13.42 12.93
C GLN A 108 -21.08 12.07 13.06
N SER A 109 -20.19 11.71 12.12
CA SER A 109 -19.45 10.43 12.16
C SER A 109 -18.11 10.55 12.89
N LEU A 110 -17.74 9.50 13.64
CA LEU A 110 -16.43 9.30 14.25
C LEU A 110 -15.29 9.32 13.23
N TYR A 111 -15.59 8.92 11.99
CA TYR A 111 -14.66 8.92 10.88
C TYR A 111 -14.86 10.18 10.03
N SER A 112 -13.76 10.74 9.51
CA SER A 112 -13.79 11.86 8.58
C SER A 112 -14.16 11.39 7.18
N ASN A 113 -13.49 10.34 6.71
CA ASN A 113 -13.70 9.78 5.39
C ASN A 113 -13.43 8.28 5.35
N VAL A 114 -13.93 7.66 4.28
CA VAL A 114 -13.63 6.29 3.91
C VAL A 114 -12.97 6.28 2.54
N GLN A 115 -11.90 5.50 2.44
CA GLN A 115 -11.17 5.26 1.22
C GLN A 115 -11.20 3.76 0.91
N TYR A 116 -11.73 3.43 -0.25
CA TYR A 116 -11.67 2.10 -0.81
C TYR A 116 -10.66 2.10 -1.94
N SER A 117 -9.76 1.14 -1.97
CA SER A 117 -8.81 0.96 -3.07
C SER A 117 -8.76 -0.48 -3.53
N PHE A 118 -8.58 -0.65 -4.83
CA PHE A 118 -8.30 -1.93 -5.45
C PHE A 118 -7.09 -1.79 -6.34
N SER A 119 -6.13 -2.68 -6.20
CA SER A 119 -4.93 -2.75 -7.06
C SER A 119 -4.74 -4.15 -7.61
N ALA A 120 -4.32 -4.26 -8.87
CA ALA A 120 -4.02 -5.51 -9.54
C ALA A 120 -2.70 -5.42 -10.29
N ASP A 121 -1.81 -6.36 -10.04
CA ASP A 121 -0.61 -6.62 -10.83
C ASP A 121 -0.65 -8.03 -11.44
N THR A 122 0.47 -8.49 -11.99
CA THR A 122 0.56 -9.81 -12.64
C THR A 122 0.52 -10.99 -11.66
N LYS A 123 0.66 -10.74 -10.35
CA LYS A 123 0.77 -11.76 -9.30
C LYS A 123 -0.41 -11.71 -8.35
N ARG A 124 -0.85 -10.52 -7.95
CA ARG A 124 -1.83 -10.32 -6.89
C ARG A 124 -2.85 -9.24 -7.23
N MET A 125 -4.02 -9.42 -6.65
CA MET A 125 -5.03 -8.39 -6.48
C MET A 125 -5.20 -8.10 -5.00
N ILE A 126 -5.31 -6.83 -4.65
CA ILE A 126 -5.43 -6.37 -3.27
C ILE A 126 -6.58 -5.38 -3.21
N GLU A 127 -7.52 -5.67 -2.32
CA GLU A 127 -8.63 -4.79 -1.96
C GLU A 127 -8.37 -4.24 -0.55
N THR A 128 -8.56 -2.94 -0.37
CA THR A 128 -8.33 -2.30 0.93
C THR A 128 -9.41 -1.27 1.21
N LEU A 129 -9.96 -1.31 2.42
CA LEU A 129 -10.85 -0.31 2.98
C LEU A 129 -10.15 0.39 4.13
N VAL A 130 -10.06 1.71 4.09
CA VAL A 130 -9.48 2.54 5.14
C VAL A 130 -10.52 3.53 5.64
N LEU A 131 -10.79 3.52 6.93
CA LEU A 131 -11.60 4.53 7.61
C LEU A 131 -10.66 5.43 8.43
N HIS A 132 -10.64 6.72 8.08
CA HIS A 132 -9.81 7.71 8.77
C HIS A 132 -10.59 8.34 9.92
N ALA A 133 -10.04 8.34 11.12
CA ALA A 133 -10.66 9.00 12.27
C ALA A 133 -10.76 10.51 12.02
N ARG A 134 -11.83 11.13 12.56
CA ARG A 134 -12.00 12.59 12.50
C ARG A 134 -11.12 13.29 13.52
N GLU A 135 -11.06 12.76 14.74
CA GLU A 135 -10.22 13.25 15.82
C GLU A 135 -9.18 12.17 16.19
N PRO A 136 -7.95 12.23 15.65
CA PRO A 136 -6.95 11.20 15.86
C PRO A 136 -6.27 11.33 17.23
N LYS A 137 -7.03 11.15 18.32
CA LYS A 137 -6.51 11.12 19.69
C LYS A 137 -5.76 9.82 19.95
N ASP A 138 -6.46 8.70 19.78
CA ASP A 138 -5.92 7.35 19.96
C ASP A 138 -5.84 6.59 18.64
N LEU A 139 -6.94 6.54 17.89
CA LEU A 139 -7.01 5.87 16.57
C LEU A 139 -6.82 6.91 15.46
N ILE A 140 -5.89 6.65 14.55
CA ILE A 140 -5.67 7.43 13.33
C ILE A 140 -6.52 6.85 12.20
N GLN A 141 -6.45 5.53 12.00
CA GLN A 141 -7.23 4.85 10.97
C GLN A 141 -7.43 3.36 11.28
N LEU A 142 -8.54 2.82 10.79
CA LEU A 142 -8.80 1.39 10.65
C LEU A 142 -8.63 1.01 9.19
N SER A 143 -7.77 0.02 8.91
CA SER A 143 -7.55 -0.56 7.59
C SER A 143 -7.95 -2.03 7.59
N ILE A 144 -8.73 -2.44 6.59
CA ILE A 144 -9.16 -3.81 6.37
C ILE A 144 -8.75 -4.20 4.95
N GLU A 145 -8.05 -5.31 4.80
CA GLU A 145 -7.45 -5.73 3.54
C GLU A 145 -7.80 -7.18 3.23
N ASP A 146 -8.06 -7.44 1.96
CA ASP A 146 -8.26 -8.76 1.38
C ASP A 146 -7.37 -8.89 0.14
N SER A 147 -6.86 -10.09 -0.12
CA SER A 147 -5.97 -10.34 -1.23
C SER A 147 -6.26 -11.64 -1.95
N ALA A 148 -6.14 -11.62 -3.27
CA ALA A 148 -6.30 -12.79 -4.11
C ALA A 148 -5.15 -12.91 -5.11
N SER A 149 -4.98 -14.12 -5.65
CA SER A 149 -4.10 -14.33 -6.80
C SER A 149 -4.67 -13.61 -8.03
N ALA A 150 -3.80 -13.04 -8.88
CA ALA A 150 -4.19 -12.38 -10.13
C ALA A 150 -4.72 -13.32 -11.23
N VAL A 151 -4.91 -14.61 -10.92
CA VAL A 151 -5.52 -15.59 -11.85
C VAL A 151 -7.01 -15.32 -12.06
N THR A 152 -7.67 -14.67 -11.10
CA THR A 152 -9.06 -14.19 -11.27
C THR A 152 -9.07 -12.80 -11.89
N ASN A 153 -10.14 -12.45 -12.62
CA ASN A 153 -10.32 -11.06 -13.07
C ASN A 153 -10.87 -10.19 -11.91
N PRO A 154 -10.67 -8.85 -11.94
CA PRO A 154 -11.10 -7.96 -10.85
C PRO A 154 -12.59 -8.06 -10.51
N ALA A 155 -13.46 -8.18 -11.51
CA ALA A 155 -14.90 -8.33 -11.29
C ALA A 155 -15.23 -9.65 -10.56
N GLY A 156 -14.51 -10.72 -10.88
CA GLY A 156 -14.61 -12.01 -10.21
C GLY A 156 -14.20 -11.95 -8.74
N MET A 157 -13.05 -11.34 -8.42
CA MET A 157 -12.62 -11.19 -7.02
C MET A 157 -13.66 -10.42 -6.20
N LEU A 158 -14.12 -9.27 -6.71
CA LEU A 158 -15.11 -8.44 -6.03
C LEU A 158 -16.49 -9.11 -5.93
N ALA A 159 -16.77 -10.12 -6.77
CA ALA A 159 -17.99 -10.91 -6.71
C ALA A 159 -17.96 -11.96 -5.59
N THR A 160 -16.81 -12.61 -5.36
CA THR A 160 -16.65 -13.77 -4.48
C THR A 160 -16.78 -13.45 -2.99
N ASN A 161 -16.63 -12.20 -2.56
CA ASN A 161 -16.63 -11.81 -1.14
C ASN A 161 -15.64 -12.67 -0.33
N THR A 162 -14.39 -12.73 -0.77
CA THR A 162 -13.33 -13.44 -0.06
C THR A 162 -13.19 -12.91 1.38
N PRO A 163 -12.91 -13.78 2.37
CA PRO A 163 -12.70 -13.35 3.74
C PRO A 163 -11.46 -12.46 3.84
N VAL A 164 -11.53 -11.45 4.70
CA VAL A 164 -10.41 -10.54 4.91
C VAL A 164 -9.16 -11.26 5.42
N ASP A 165 -8.02 -10.83 4.92
CA ASP A 165 -6.71 -11.36 5.26
C ASP A 165 -6.05 -10.54 6.37
N ARG A 166 -6.37 -9.25 6.51
CA ARG A 166 -5.66 -8.36 7.43
C ARG A 166 -6.52 -7.22 7.95
N ILE A 167 -6.35 -6.92 9.23
CA ILE A 167 -6.95 -5.80 9.95
C ILE A 167 -5.81 -5.03 10.61
N LYS A 168 -5.75 -3.71 10.43
CA LYS A 168 -4.75 -2.84 11.05
C LYS A 168 -5.43 -1.64 11.69
N LEU A 169 -5.11 -1.39 12.95
CA LEU A 169 -5.37 -0.15 13.65
C LEU A 169 -4.08 0.66 13.74
N GLU A 170 -4.07 1.81 13.09
CA GLU A 170 -2.99 2.78 13.26
C GLU A 170 -3.35 3.75 14.37
N ARG A 171 -2.43 3.96 15.31
CA ARG A 171 -2.69 4.71 16.54
C ARG A 171 -1.69 5.83 16.75
N PHE A 172 -2.15 6.96 17.28
CA PHE A 172 -1.31 8.10 17.59
C PHE A 172 -0.55 7.86 18.90
N GLY A 173 0.77 8.03 18.89
CA GLY A 173 1.62 7.87 20.08
C GLY A 173 1.73 6.44 20.64
N LYS A 174 1.08 5.44 20.02
CA LYS A 174 1.06 4.02 20.44
C LYS A 174 1.47 3.11 19.28
N SER A 175 1.90 1.89 19.59
CA SER A 175 2.13 0.87 18.56
C SER A 175 0.82 0.56 17.81
N SER A 176 0.93 0.33 16.51
CA SER A 176 -0.22 -0.17 15.73
C SER A 176 -0.65 -1.55 16.24
N VAL A 177 -1.93 -1.87 16.09
CA VAL A 177 -2.44 -3.22 16.33
C VAL A 177 -2.73 -3.85 14.98
N VAL A 178 -2.29 -5.09 14.75
CA VAL A 178 -2.49 -5.77 13.48
C VAL A 178 -2.89 -7.22 13.75
N LEU A 179 -3.90 -7.68 13.03
CA LEU A 179 -4.24 -9.09 12.91
C LEU A 179 -4.17 -9.46 11.43
N ALA A 180 -3.43 -10.50 11.08
CA ALA A 180 -3.32 -11.01 9.73
C ALA A 180 -3.47 -12.53 9.69
N ARG A 181 -4.06 -13.07 8.62
CA ARG A 181 -4.09 -14.50 8.35
C ARG A 181 -2.67 -14.95 8.02
N CYS A 182 -2.08 -15.74 8.91
CA CYS A 182 -0.71 -16.15 8.78
C CYS A 182 -0.61 -17.53 8.13
N LYS A 183 0.22 -17.61 7.08
CA LYS A 183 0.54 -18.88 6.44
C LYS A 183 1.54 -19.65 7.27
N ARG A 184 1.62 -20.95 7.01
CA ARG A 184 2.65 -21.84 7.54
C ARG A 184 4.05 -21.22 7.35
N ALA A 185 4.84 -21.16 8.42
CA ALA A 185 6.28 -20.95 8.34
C ALA A 185 6.96 -22.23 7.83
N GLU A 186 8.07 -22.11 7.08
CA GLU A 186 8.79 -23.28 6.56
C GLU A 186 9.10 -24.29 7.68
N GLY A 187 8.64 -25.53 7.50
CA GLY A 187 8.86 -26.63 8.44
C GLY A 187 7.89 -26.75 9.63
N GLY A 188 6.95 -25.81 9.84
CA GLY A 188 6.01 -25.83 10.97
C GLY A 188 4.55 -26.13 10.61
N PRO A 189 3.66 -26.39 11.57
CA PRO A 189 2.21 -26.29 11.34
C PRO A 189 1.80 -24.81 11.13
N PRO A 190 0.71 -24.53 10.40
CA PRO A 190 0.13 -23.18 10.37
C PRO A 190 -0.22 -22.73 11.81
N PRO A 191 -0.06 -21.44 12.15
CA PRO A 191 -0.55 -20.92 13.42
C PRO A 191 -2.04 -21.18 13.56
N ASP A 192 -2.49 -21.66 14.72
CA ASP A 192 -3.92 -21.75 15.01
C ASP A 192 -4.46 -20.34 15.25
N GLN A 193 -5.38 -19.92 14.39
CA GLN A 193 -6.04 -18.63 14.41
C GLN A 193 -7.55 -18.74 14.59
N SER A 194 -8.06 -19.91 15.00
CA SER A 194 -9.49 -20.17 15.18
C SER A 194 -10.17 -19.18 16.14
N ALA A 195 -9.47 -18.77 17.21
CA ALA A 195 -9.95 -17.78 18.17
C ALA A 195 -10.18 -16.39 17.55
N TYR A 196 -9.51 -16.07 16.43
CA TYR A 196 -9.61 -14.78 15.76
C TYR A 196 -10.65 -14.74 14.64
N GLU A 197 -11.26 -15.89 14.31
CA GLU A 197 -12.24 -16.00 13.22
C GLU A 197 -13.46 -15.07 13.39
N PRO A 198 -13.98 -14.80 14.61
CA PRO A 198 -15.01 -13.79 14.79
C PRO A 198 -14.58 -12.39 14.30
N LEU A 199 -13.34 -11.98 14.57
CA LEU A 199 -12.82 -10.67 14.14
C LEU A 199 -12.69 -10.61 12.61
N PHE A 200 -12.20 -11.68 11.98
CA PHE A 200 -12.13 -11.74 10.51
C PHE A 200 -13.52 -11.73 9.87
N ARG A 201 -14.50 -12.43 10.44
CA ARG A 201 -15.87 -12.41 9.95
C ARG A 201 -16.47 -11.02 10.06
N ASP A 202 -16.32 -10.35 11.20
CA ASP A 202 -16.88 -9.02 11.42
C ASP A 202 -16.22 -7.98 10.49
N ALA A 203 -14.89 -8.05 10.31
CA ALA A 203 -14.18 -7.21 9.34
C ALA A 203 -14.59 -7.51 7.88
N SER A 204 -14.86 -8.77 7.54
CA SER A 204 -15.36 -9.16 6.22
C SER A 204 -16.76 -8.59 5.96
N ALA A 205 -17.62 -8.57 6.99
CA ALA A 205 -18.92 -7.94 6.91
C ALA A 205 -18.82 -6.42 6.72
N VAL A 206 -17.87 -5.76 7.39
CA VAL A 206 -17.58 -4.33 7.17
C VAL A 206 -17.10 -4.08 5.73
N LEU A 207 -16.09 -4.83 5.26
CA LEU A 207 -15.55 -4.67 3.92
C LEU A 207 -16.63 -4.90 2.85
N GLY A 208 -17.40 -5.98 2.96
CA GLY A 208 -18.48 -6.30 2.03
C GLY A 208 -19.56 -5.23 1.95
N ARG A 209 -19.96 -4.68 3.11
CA ARG A 209 -20.94 -3.60 3.17
C ARG A 209 -20.44 -2.33 2.51
N TYR A 210 -19.21 -1.90 2.81
CA TYR A 210 -18.65 -0.69 2.22
C TYR A 210 -18.36 -0.87 0.72
N ARG A 211 -18.00 -2.08 0.28
CA ARG A 211 -17.90 -2.42 -1.14
C ARG A 211 -19.22 -2.16 -1.87
N GLU A 212 -20.35 -2.49 -1.27
CA GLU A 212 -21.69 -2.21 -1.81
C GLU A 212 -22.05 -0.72 -1.75
N LEU A 213 -21.91 -0.09 -0.58
CA LEU A 213 -22.22 1.33 -0.37
C LEU A 213 -21.41 2.27 -1.29
N LEU A 214 -20.18 1.90 -1.61
CA LEU A 214 -19.30 2.66 -2.49
C LEU A 214 -19.45 2.31 -3.97
N GLY A 215 -20.31 1.33 -4.31
CA GLY A 215 -20.50 0.88 -5.69
C GLY A 215 -19.26 0.20 -6.30
N ALA A 216 -18.35 -0.30 -5.46
CA ALA A 216 -17.02 -0.75 -5.90
C ALA A 216 -17.09 -1.90 -6.90
N ARG A 217 -18.05 -2.83 -6.77
CA ARG A 217 -18.26 -3.95 -7.70
C ARG A 217 -18.43 -3.51 -9.16
N ARG A 218 -18.96 -2.30 -9.39
CA ARG A 218 -19.16 -1.73 -10.71
C ARG A 218 -18.06 -0.74 -11.07
N THR A 219 -17.81 0.24 -10.19
CA THR A 219 -16.87 1.33 -10.46
C THR A 219 -15.44 0.82 -10.65
N VAL A 220 -15.00 -0.17 -9.87
CA VAL A 220 -13.60 -0.64 -9.94
C VAL A 220 -13.27 -1.32 -11.27
N PRO A 221 -14.03 -2.34 -11.74
CA PRO A 221 -13.76 -2.92 -13.06
C PRO A 221 -13.83 -1.89 -14.20
N ASP A 222 -14.82 -1.00 -14.17
CA ASP A 222 -15.02 0.02 -15.21
C ASP A 222 -13.84 1.00 -15.28
N GLU A 223 -13.34 1.46 -14.13
CA GLU A 223 -12.21 2.40 -14.08
C GLU A 223 -10.86 1.70 -14.35
N LEU A 224 -10.68 0.46 -13.90
CA LEU A 224 -9.48 -0.33 -14.21
C LEU A 224 -9.36 -0.58 -15.72
N ALA A 225 -10.47 -0.89 -16.40
CA ALA A 225 -10.46 -1.10 -17.85
C ALA A 225 -9.91 0.13 -18.59
N LYS A 226 -10.23 1.36 -18.12
CA LYS A 226 -9.71 2.61 -18.69
C LYS A 226 -8.20 2.75 -18.50
N VAL A 227 -7.66 2.35 -17.34
CA VAL A 227 -6.21 2.38 -17.06
C VAL A 227 -5.46 1.36 -17.92
N VAL A 228 -6.01 0.15 -18.05
CA VAL A 228 -5.38 -0.92 -18.82
C VAL A 228 -5.39 -0.59 -20.31
N ALA A 229 -6.52 -0.07 -20.84
CA ALA A 229 -6.65 0.31 -22.25
C ALA A 229 -5.75 1.48 -22.67
N GLN A 230 -5.39 2.37 -21.73
CA GLN A 230 -4.47 3.48 -21.96
C GLN A 230 -3.00 3.07 -21.93
N SER A 231 -2.70 1.80 -21.68
CA SER A 231 -1.32 1.29 -21.81
C SER A 231 -0.91 1.38 -23.28
N PRO A 232 0.30 1.89 -23.59
CA PRO A 232 0.80 1.84 -24.96
C PRO A 232 0.93 0.37 -25.34
N ALA A 233 -0.05 -0.13 -26.08
CA ALA A 233 0.05 -1.42 -26.72
C ALA A 233 1.33 -1.39 -27.57
N LYS A 234 2.22 -2.36 -27.35
CA LYS A 234 3.33 -2.68 -28.25
C LYS A 234 2.88 -2.42 -29.68
N SER A 235 3.60 -1.54 -30.38
CA SER A 235 3.27 -1.06 -31.72
C SER A 235 2.63 -2.17 -32.53
N ARG A 236 1.35 -2.00 -32.87
CA ARG A 236 0.66 -2.91 -33.77
C ARG A 236 1.45 -2.86 -35.08
N SER A 237 2.26 -3.88 -35.32
CA SER A 237 3.04 -4.01 -36.54
C SER A 237 2.07 -3.87 -37.70
N ILE A 238 2.16 -2.74 -38.40
CA ILE A 238 1.43 -2.51 -39.64
C ILE A 238 1.98 -3.55 -40.61
N ARG A 239 1.25 -4.67 -40.77
CA ARG A 239 1.47 -5.59 -41.88
C ARG A 239 1.26 -4.79 -43.16
N LYS A 240 2.38 -4.45 -43.79
CA LYS A 240 2.45 -3.87 -45.14
C LYS A 240 1.61 -4.74 -46.08
N PRO A 241 0.62 -4.20 -46.81
CA PRO A 241 -0.10 -4.98 -47.81
C PRO A 241 0.89 -5.33 -48.92
N THR A 242 1.11 -6.62 -49.14
CA THR A 242 1.87 -7.16 -50.26
C THR A 242 1.18 -6.73 -51.56
N GLY A 243 1.87 -5.91 -52.34
CA GLY A 243 1.40 -5.44 -53.64
C GLY A 243 1.11 -6.61 -54.59
N LYS A 244 -0.10 -6.61 -55.16
CA LYS A 244 -0.44 -7.45 -56.30
C LYS A 244 0.42 -7.06 -57.50
N LYS A 245 1.21 -8.02 -57.98
CA LYS A 245 1.99 -7.96 -59.22
C LYS A 245 1.00 -7.99 -60.40
N LEU A 246 0.85 -6.88 -61.12
CA LEU A 246 0.18 -6.85 -62.43
C LEU A 246 1.18 -7.32 -63.50
N VAL A 247 0.79 -8.37 -64.22
CA VAL A 247 1.52 -8.95 -65.36
C VAL A 247 1.37 -8.02 -66.58
N PRO A 248 2.43 -7.78 -67.38
CA PRO A 248 2.33 -6.94 -68.57
C PRO A 248 1.69 -7.74 -69.72
N LYS A 249 0.75 -7.12 -70.45
CA LYS A 249 0.26 -7.64 -71.73
C LYS A 249 1.28 -7.33 -72.82
N SER A 250 1.75 -8.38 -73.50
CA SER A 250 2.56 -8.31 -74.72
C SER A 250 1.70 -7.93 -75.93
N LYS A 251 2.36 -7.20 -76.85
CA LYS A 251 2.12 -6.90 -78.27
C LYS A 251 0.84 -7.43 -78.93
#